data_AF-A0A975IEX0-F1
#
_entry.id   AF-A0A975IEX0-F1
#
_cell.length_a   1.000
_cell.length_b   1.000
_cell.length_c   1.000
_cell.angle_alpha   90.00
_cell.angle_beta   90.00
_cell.angle_gamma   90.00
#
_symmetry.space_group_name_H-M   'P 1'
#
loop_
_entity.id
_entity.type
_entity.pdbx_description
1 polymer ?
#
loop_
_entity_poly.entity_id
_entity_poly.type
_entity_poly.pdbx_seq_one_letter_code
_entity_poly.pdbx_strand_id
1 'polypeptide(L)'
;MKNILKYIFVCICAATVPALLVINSIQAMRYKKLEKEVTALEKKQVELVEENKRLITDISLLSGSDRIERIASTELNMHKAESEEIVRVEMKGRN
;
A
#
# COMPACT_ATOMS: atom_id res chain seq x y z
N MET A 1 43.82 51.52 2.10
CA MET A 1 43.38 50.19 2.59
C MET A 1 42.08 50.23 3.40
N LYS A 2 41.95 51.04 4.47
CA LYS A 2 40.74 51.07 5.33
C LYS A 2 39.41 51.33 4.58
N ASN A 3 39.41 52.18 3.57
CA ASN A 3 38.19 52.50 2.80
C ASN A 3 37.76 51.35 1.87
N ILE A 4 38.72 50.65 1.25
CA ILE A 4 38.46 49.47 0.42
C ILE A 4 37.82 48.37 1.25
N LEU A 5 38.31 48.14 2.48
CA LEU A 5 37.74 47.15 3.40
C LEU A 5 36.28 47.49 3.77
N LYS A 6 35.95 48.77 3.97
CA LYS A 6 34.58 49.23 4.21
C LYS A 6 33.65 48.93 3.02
N TYR A 7 34.09 49.20 1.79
CA TYR A 7 33.28 48.92 0.61
C TYR A 7 33.05 47.42 0.40
N ILE A 8 34.07 46.59 0.63
CA ILE A 8 33.94 45.13 0.60
C ILE A 8 32.89 44.65 1.61
N PHE A 9 32.94 45.18 2.84
CA PHE A 9 31.96 44.83 3.88
C PHE A 9 30.53 45.18 3.48
N VAL A 10 30.30 46.39 2.94
CA VAL A 10 28.98 46.81 2.47
C VAL A 10 28.48 45.93 1.32
N CYS A 11 29.35 45.57 0.37
CA CYS A 11 28.99 44.67 -0.73
C CYS A 11 28.61 43.27 -0.24
N ILE A 12 29.33 42.72 0.75
CA ILE A 12 28.99 41.42 1.35
C ILE A 12 27.63 41.47 2.04
N CYS A 13 27.38 42.52 2.84
CA CYS A 13 26.07 42.71 3.48
C CYS A 13 24.94 42.82 2.46
N ALA A 14 25.15 43.60 1.38
CA ALA A 14 24.16 43.75 0.33
C ALA A 14 23.90 42.44 -0.43
N ALA A 15 24.93 41.63 -0.67
CA ALA A 15 24.82 40.33 -1.33
C ALA A 15 24.19 39.24 -0.45
N THR A 16 24.14 39.44 0.88
CA THR A 16 23.59 38.44 1.81
C THR A 16 22.09 38.23 1.60
N VAL A 17 21.33 39.30 1.35
CA VAL A 17 19.88 39.22 1.11
C VAL A 17 19.53 38.38 -0.12
N PRO A 18 20.07 38.65 -1.34
CA PRO A 18 19.80 37.82 -2.51
C PRO A 18 20.36 36.40 -2.35
N ALA A 19 21.51 36.22 -1.68
CA ALA A 19 22.05 34.89 -1.42
C ALA A 19 21.10 34.05 -0.55
N LEU A 20 20.53 34.62 0.52
CA LEU A 20 19.55 33.93 1.38
C LEU A 20 18.28 33.57 0.61
N LEU A 21 17.81 34.42 -0.29
CA LEU A 21 16.63 34.14 -1.12
C LEU A 21 16.87 32.95 -2.07
N VAL A 22 18.05 32.88 -2.69
CA VAL A 22 18.44 31.76 -3.56
C VAL A 22 18.52 30.47 -2.74
N ILE A 23 19.16 30.51 -1.57
CA ILE A 23 19.27 29.35 -0.67
C ILE A 23 17.87 28.86 -0.25
N ASN A 24 16.98 29.78 0.16
CA ASN A 24 15.60 29.43 0.53
C ASN A 24 14.84 28.79 -0.62
N SER A 25 15.01 29.29 -1.85
CA SER A 25 14.38 28.72 -3.03
C SER A 25 14.87 27.31 -3.31
N ILE A 26 16.18 27.06 -3.22
CA ILE A 26 16.78 25.73 -3.38
C ILE A 26 16.25 24.77 -2.31
N GLN A 27 16.21 25.21 -1.05
CA GLN A 27 15.66 24.43 0.05
C GLN A 27 14.20 24.06 -0.23
N ALA A 28 13.35 25.03 -0.59
CA ALA A 28 11.94 24.80 -0.89
C ALA A 28 11.74 23.76 -2.01
N MET A 29 12.55 23.82 -3.08
CA MET A 29 12.51 22.82 -4.15
C MET A 29 12.89 21.42 -3.67
N ARG A 30 13.94 21.31 -2.85
CA ARG A 30 14.38 20.02 -2.30
C ARG A 30 13.34 19.43 -1.36
N TYR A 31 12.76 20.25 -0.48
CA TYR A 31 11.68 19.84 0.40
C TYR A 31 10.46 19.36 -0.39
N LYS A 32 10.01 20.12 -1.38
CA LYS A 32 8.88 19.73 -2.23
C LYS A 32 9.12 18.43 -2.99
N LYS A 33 10.35 18.19 -3.46
CA LYS A 33 10.71 16.93 -4.10
C LYS A 33 10.61 15.76 -3.12
N LEU A 34 11.17 15.93 -1.92
CA LEU A 34 11.15 14.91 -0.88
C LEU A 34 9.73 14.60 -0.42
N GLU A 35 8.92 15.64 -0.18
CA GLU A 35 7.51 15.51 0.19
C GLU A 35 6.74 14.70 -0.86
N LYS A 36 6.91 15.03 -2.15
CA LYS A 36 6.27 14.29 -3.24
C LYS A 36 6.67 12.80 -3.25
N GLU A 37 7.93 12.50 -2.96
CA GLU A 37 8.43 11.13 -2.91
C GLU A 37 7.85 10.37 -1.71
N VAL A 38 7.79 10.99 -0.53
CA VAL A 38 7.17 10.42 0.66
C VAL A 38 5.68 10.13 0.42
N THR A 39 4.92 11.10 -0.10
CA THR A 39 3.49 10.89 -0.38
C THR A 39 3.26 9.79 -1.43
N ALA A 40 4.15 9.66 -2.42
CA ALA A 40 4.07 8.58 -3.40
C ALA A 40 4.32 7.21 -2.75
N LEU A 41 5.29 7.12 -1.82
CA LEU A 41 5.57 5.90 -1.07
C LEU A 41 4.41 5.54 -0.14
N GLU A 42 3.84 6.50 0.58
CA GLU A 42 2.67 6.29 1.44
C GLU A 42 1.48 5.74 0.64
N LYS A 43 1.18 6.32 -0.52
CA LYS A 43 0.12 5.83 -1.40
C LYS A 43 0.37 4.39 -1.84
N LYS A 44 1.62 4.07 -2.22
CA LYS A 44 2.00 2.71 -2.61
C LYS A 44 1.89 1.73 -1.44
N GLN A 45 2.22 2.16 -0.23
CA GLN A 45 2.09 1.33 0.97
C GLN A 45 0.62 0.96 1.23
N VAL A 46 -0.31 1.91 1.09
CA VAL A 46 -1.75 1.64 1.24
C VAL A 46 -2.23 0.64 0.19
N GLU A 47 -1.81 0.82 -1.06
CA GLU A 47 -2.14 -0.10 -2.17
C GLU A 47 -1.65 -1.52 -1.90
N LEU A 48 -0.39 -1.68 -1.47
CA LEU A 48 0.20 -2.98 -1.12
C LEU A 48 -0.51 -3.65 0.06
N VAL A 49 -0.90 -2.88 1.08
CA VAL A 49 -1.66 -3.43 2.22
C VAL A 49 -3.02 -3.95 1.76
N GLU A 50 -3.70 -3.22 0.88
CA GLU A 50 -5.00 -3.63 0.38
C GLU A 50 -4.90 -4.85 -0.56
N GLU A 51 -3.87 -4.91 -1.40
CA GLU A 51 -3.56 -6.09 -2.22
C GLU A 51 -3.27 -7.31 -1.35
N ASN A 52 -2.43 -7.18 -0.33
CA ASN A 52 -2.12 -8.27 0.59
C ASN A 52 -3.34 -8.80 1.33
N LYS A 53 -4.28 -7.93 1.74
CA LYS A 53 -5.54 -8.38 2.36
C LYS A 53 -6.35 -9.25 1.41
N ARG A 54 -6.44 -8.88 0.12
CA ARG A 54 -7.15 -9.67 -0.89
C ARG A 54 -6.49 -11.02 -1.08
N LEU A 55 -5.17 -11.04 -1.25
CA LEU A 55 -4.40 -12.29 -1.40
C LEU A 55 -4.57 -13.23 -0.20
N ILE A 56 -4.51 -12.71 1.04
CA ILE A 56 -4.74 -13.49 2.25
C ILE A 56 -6.16 -14.07 2.27
N THR A 57 -7.15 -13.29 1.84
CA THR A 57 -8.54 -13.75 1.75
C THR A 57 -8.67 -14.90 0.75
N ASP A 58 -8.09 -14.76 -0.44
CA ASP A 58 -8.13 -15.79 -1.48
C ASP A 58 -7.42 -17.08 -1.04
N ILE A 59 -6.23 -16.94 -0.42
CA ILE A 59 -5.49 -18.08 0.16
C ILE A 59 -6.33 -18.75 1.25
N SER A 60 -7.01 -17.99 2.09
CA SER A 60 -7.85 -18.54 3.17
C SER A 60 -9.04 -19.32 2.62
N LEU A 61 -9.66 -18.85 1.53
CA LEU A 61 -10.73 -19.56 0.85
C LEU A 61 -10.23 -20.89 0.25
N LEU A 62 -9.12 -20.85 -0.48
CA LEU A 62 -8.52 -22.04 -1.09
C LEU A 62 -8.09 -23.06 -0.03
N SER A 63 -7.33 -22.62 0.97
CA SER A 63 -6.88 -23.49 2.06
C SER A 63 -8.03 -24.04 2.91
N GLY A 64 -9.10 -23.26 3.08
CA GLY A 64 -10.35 -23.71 3.69
C GLY A 64 -11.02 -24.83 2.90
N SER A 65 -11.16 -24.66 1.57
CA SER A 65 -11.72 -25.67 0.68
C SER A 65 -10.91 -26.97 0.73
N ASP A 66 -9.59 -26.89 0.56
CA ASP A 66 -8.70 -28.05 0.61
C ASP A 66 -8.75 -28.76 1.97
N ARG A 67 -8.88 -27.98 3.04
CA ARG A 67 -8.99 -28.52 4.40
C ARG A 67 -10.33 -29.23 4.61
N ILE A 68 -11.44 -28.67 4.12
CA ILE A 68 -12.76 -29.30 4.16
C ILE A 68 -12.74 -30.61 3.38
N GLU A 69 -12.17 -30.62 2.17
CA GLU A 69 -12.10 -31.81 1.33
C GLU A 69 -11.24 -32.91 1.96
N ARG A 70 -10.11 -32.57 2.61
CA ARG A 70 -9.33 -33.53 3.39
C ARG A 70 -10.09 -34.12 4.56
N ILE A 71 -10.78 -33.30 5.36
CA ILE A 71 -11.56 -33.80 6.51
C ILE A 71 -12.69 -34.71 6.02
N ALA A 72 -13.43 -34.28 4.99
CA ALA A 72 -14.51 -35.06 4.39
C ALA A 72 -14.03 -36.44 3.92
N SER A 73 -12.93 -36.48 3.15
CA SER A 73 -12.40 -37.74 2.61
C SER A 73 -11.69 -38.61 3.64
N THR A 74 -10.91 -38.02 4.56
CA THR A 74 -10.00 -38.79 5.43
C THR A 74 -10.64 -39.16 6.77
N GLU A 75 -11.38 -38.24 7.38
CA GLU A 75 -11.95 -38.45 8.72
C GLU A 75 -13.40 -38.94 8.65
N LEU A 76 -14.16 -38.43 7.68
CA LEU A 76 -15.59 -38.72 7.55
C LEU A 76 -15.90 -39.80 6.49
N ASN A 77 -14.88 -40.32 5.78
CA ASN A 77 -15.03 -41.26 4.65
C ASN A 77 -16.08 -40.82 3.60
N MET A 78 -16.27 -39.51 3.45
CA MET A 78 -17.17 -38.93 2.47
C MET A 78 -16.49 -38.96 1.10
N HIS A 79 -17.24 -39.37 0.08
CA HIS A 79 -16.84 -39.29 -1.32
C HIS A 79 -17.87 -38.48 -2.11
N LYS A 80 -17.53 -38.11 -3.35
CA LYS A 80 -18.52 -37.56 -4.26
C LYS A 80 -19.60 -38.61 -4.51
N ALA A 81 -20.85 -38.21 -4.33
CA ALA A 81 -21.99 -39.09 -4.54
C ALA A 81 -22.15 -39.39 -6.03
N GLU A 82 -22.29 -40.67 -6.37
CA GLU A 82 -22.63 -41.10 -7.71
C GLU A 82 -24.12 -40.89 -7.97
N SER A 83 -24.52 -40.86 -9.25
CA SER A 83 -25.90 -40.54 -9.65
C SER A 83 -26.95 -41.45 -9.00
N GLU A 84 -26.58 -42.69 -8.69
CA GLU A 84 -27.41 -43.71 -8.06
C GLU A 84 -27.63 -43.47 -6.56
N GLU A 85 -26.75 -42.70 -5.92
CA GLU A 85 -26.79 -42.39 -4.48
C GLU A 85 -27.58 -41.11 -4.19
N ILE A 86 -28.04 -40.40 -5.22
CA ILE A 86 -28.76 -39.13 -5.10
C ILE A 86 -30.27 -39.38 -4.98
N VAL A 87 -30.79 -39.30 -3.75
CA VAL A 87 -32.23 -39.36 -3.50
C VAL A 87 -32.84 -37.96 -3.59
N ARG A 88 -33.72 -37.74 -4.58
CA ARG A 88 -34.45 -36.48 -4.76
C ARG A 88 -35.82 -36.58 -4.10
N VAL A 89 -36.02 -35.83 -3.03
CA VAL A 89 -37.29 -35.77 -2.31
C VAL A 89 -38.08 -34.54 -2.75
N GLU A 90 -39.24 -34.72 -3.38
CA GLU A 90 -40.17 -33.64 -3.66
C GLU A 90 -41.11 -33.43 -2.47
N MET A 91 -41.04 -32.26 -1.84
CA MET A 91 -42.00 -31.89 -0.80
C MET A 91 -43.32 -31.48 -1.44
N LYS A 92 -44.36 -32.30 -1.28
CA LYS A 92 -45.73 -31.89 -1.61
C LYS A 92 -46.14 -30.78 -0.64
N GLY A 93 -46.29 -29.57 -1.18
CA GLY A 93 -46.92 -28.44 -0.50
C GLY A 93 -48.30 -28.85 0.02
N ARG A 94 -48.54 -28.64 1.31
CA ARG A 94 -49.81 -28.92 1.97
C ARG A 94 -50.81 -27.86 1.49
N ASN A 95 -51.81 -28.28 0.71
CA ASN A 95 -52.98 -27.47 0.38
C ASN A 95 -53.75 -27.07 1.64
#